data_AF-A0AAN5XM27-F1
#
_entry.id   AF-A0AAN5XM27-F1
#
_cell.length_a   1.000
_cell.length_b   1.000
_cell.length_c   1.000
_cell.angle_alpha   90.00
_cell.angle_beta   90.00
_cell.angle_gamma   90.00
#
_symmetry.space_group_name_H-M   'P 1'
#
loop_
_entity.id
_entity.type
_entity.pdbx_description
1 polymer ?
#
loop_
_entity_poly.entity_id
_entity_poly.type
_entity_poly.pdbx_seq_one_letter_code
_entity_poly.pdbx_strand_id
1 'polypeptide(L)'
;MSKKLLMALACSVLLMGLAACGSNNKASTSEEPKQETKKEDEQKKLDEQKQEEEQKKIEEQKKAEEQKQAEEQKKAQEQKRLDEQRKQEEAQRQQEEQKKQQEAARAKEQEQQKAAPKQEKVHFANCTDANNAGYYDITPDSPAYASHLDRDGDGVACERNKGHKKSSKKH
;
A
#
# COMPACT_ATOMS: atom_id res chain seq x y z
N MET A 1 24.65 16.29 5.67
CA MET A 1 25.51 15.28 5.01
C MET A 1 26.97 15.73 5.04
N SER A 2 27.58 15.88 6.22
CA SER A 2 28.81 16.69 6.33
C SER A 2 29.89 16.09 7.24
N LYS A 3 29.69 14.87 7.76
CA LYS A 3 30.66 14.20 8.64
C LYS A 3 31.47 13.12 7.93
N LYS A 4 30.90 12.53 6.86
CA LYS A 4 31.54 11.48 6.07
C LYS A 4 32.58 12.01 5.07
N LEU A 5 32.42 13.27 4.63
CA LEU A 5 33.36 13.92 3.70
C LEU A 5 34.64 14.41 4.41
N LEU A 6 34.55 14.79 5.69
CA LEU A 6 35.69 15.25 6.48
C LEU A 6 36.67 14.12 6.86
N MET A 7 36.20 12.87 6.95
CA MET A 7 37.06 11.73 7.29
C MET A 7 37.89 11.20 6.11
N ALA A 8 37.51 11.51 4.87
CA ALA A 8 38.25 11.05 3.68
C ALA A 8 39.46 11.94 3.34
N LEU A 9 39.49 13.19 3.82
CA LEU A 9 40.52 14.18 3.47
C LEU A 9 41.73 14.18 4.41
N ALA A 10 41.63 13.54 5.58
CA ALA A 10 42.73 13.46 6.55
C ALA A 10 43.71 12.30 6.27
N CYS A 11 43.30 11.28 5.52
CA CYS A 11 44.14 10.09 5.26
C CYS A 11 45.09 10.24 4.06
N SER A 12 44.93 11.25 3.21
CA SER A 12 45.74 11.41 1.99
C SER A 12 47.08 12.13 2.20
N VAL A 13 47.35 12.68 3.39
CA VAL A 13 48.58 13.43 3.67
C VAL A 13 49.69 12.57 4.32
N LEU A 14 49.38 11.34 4.74
CA LEU A 14 50.35 10.47 5.45
C LEU A 14 51.25 9.59 4.56
N LEU A 15 51.14 9.64 3.23
CA LEU A 15 51.85 8.72 2.32
C LEU A 15 52.85 9.40 1.35
N MET A 16 53.46 10.52 1.74
CA MET A 16 54.57 11.13 0.99
C MET A 16 55.70 11.49 1.94
N GLY A 17 56.60 10.55 2.20
CA GLY A 17 57.83 10.85 2.93
C GLY A 17 58.61 9.64 3.36
N LEU A 18 59.30 8.98 2.43
CA LEU A 18 60.55 8.21 2.65
C LEU A 18 61.24 7.99 1.31
N ALA A 19 61.82 9.05 0.75
CA ALA A 19 62.79 8.97 -0.34
C ALA A 19 63.87 10.03 -0.13
N ALA A 20 64.83 9.75 0.75
CA ALA A 20 66.13 10.42 0.75
C ALA A 20 67.14 9.68 1.65
N CYS A 21 68.13 9.07 1.02
CA CYS A 21 69.53 8.81 1.42
C CYS A 21 69.97 7.57 0.61
N GLY A 22 70.93 7.60 -0.30
CA GLY A 22 71.92 8.60 -0.68
C GLY A 22 73.08 7.81 -1.30
N SER A 23 73.38 8.06 -2.58
CA SER A 23 74.56 7.50 -3.25
C SER A 23 75.84 7.91 -2.52
N ASN A 24 76.79 7.00 -2.37
CA ASN A 24 78.20 7.36 -2.40
C ASN A 24 79.00 6.31 -3.15
N ASN A 25 79.66 6.75 -4.21
CA ASN A 25 80.52 5.96 -5.07
C ASN A 25 81.96 6.12 -4.57
N LYS A 26 82.66 5.04 -4.19
CA LYS A 26 84.12 5.05 -4.01
C LYS A 26 84.73 3.67 -4.30
N ALA A 27 85.80 3.71 -5.07
CA ALA A 27 86.45 2.64 -5.80
C ALA A 27 87.21 1.58 -4.97
N SER A 28 87.58 0.52 -5.72
CA SER A 28 88.72 -0.40 -5.57
C SER A 28 88.50 -1.78 -4.93
N THR A 29 88.42 -2.78 -5.82
CA THR A 29 89.22 -4.02 -5.87
C THR A 29 89.56 -4.73 -4.56
N SER A 30 89.09 -5.97 -4.36
CA SER A 30 89.90 -7.19 -4.38
C SER A 30 89.07 -8.42 -3.95
N GLU A 31 89.19 -9.47 -4.76
CA GLU A 31 89.10 -10.91 -4.43
C GLU A 31 87.76 -11.59 -4.06
N GLU A 32 87.56 -12.72 -4.75
CA GLU A 32 86.52 -13.76 -4.63
C GLU A 32 86.38 -14.33 -3.18
N PRO A 33 85.20 -14.85 -2.78
CA PRO A 33 84.91 -16.24 -3.11
C PRO A 33 83.47 -16.53 -3.59
N LYS A 34 83.38 -17.31 -4.67
CA LYS A 34 82.22 -18.09 -5.08
C LYS A 34 81.66 -18.94 -3.92
N GLN A 35 80.62 -18.48 -3.22
CA GLN A 35 79.68 -19.39 -2.54
C GLN A 35 78.29 -18.82 -2.21
N GLU A 36 78.06 -17.50 -2.33
CA GLU A 36 76.81 -16.88 -1.85
C GLU A 36 75.69 -16.79 -2.91
N THR A 37 76.03 -16.87 -4.20
CA THR A 37 75.08 -16.68 -5.31
C THR A 37 74.05 -17.81 -5.46
N LYS A 38 74.23 -18.97 -4.79
CA LYS A 38 73.29 -20.10 -4.82
C LYS A 38 72.21 -20.03 -3.73
N LYS A 39 72.40 -19.23 -2.67
CA LYS A 39 71.46 -19.13 -1.53
C LYS A 39 70.40 -18.04 -1.73
N GLU A 40 70.71 -16.93 -2.39
CA GLU A 40 69.73 -15.87 -2.70
C GLU A 40 68.71 -16.28 -3.76
N ASP A 41 69.10 -17.08 -4.75
CA ASP A 41 68.19 -17.58 -5.80
C ASP A 41 67.17 -18.61 -5.25
N GLU A 42 67.58 -19.46 -4.30
CA GLU A 42 66.65 -20.35 -3.57
C GLU A 42 65.72 -19.56 -2.64
N GLN A 43 66.23 -18.53 -1.95
CA GLN A 43 65.44 -17.69 -1.05
C GLN A 43 64.34 -16.91 -1.81
N LYS A 44 64.68 -16.35 -2.97
CA LYS A 44 63.74 -15.60 -3.82
C LYS A 44 62.63 -16.50 -4.38
N LYS A 45 62.97 -17.74 -4.75
CA LYS A 45 62.01 -18.74 -5.24
C LYS A 45 61.04 -19.20 -4.15
N LEU A 46 61.51 -19.28 -2.90
CA LEU A 46 60.68 -19.59 -1.74
C LEU A 46 59.72 -18.44 -1.41
N ASP A 47 60.16 -17.20 -1.50
CA ASP A 47 59.32 -16.01 -1.25
C ASP A 47 58.27 -15.81 -2.36
N GLU A 48 58.59 -16.07 -3.64
CA GLU A 48 57.59 -16.08 -4.73
C GLU A 48 56.53 -17.17 -4.53
N GLN A 49 56.92 -18.38 -4.11
CA GLN A 49 55.96 -19.45 -3.78
C GLN A 49 55.07 -19.07 -2.58
N LYS A 50 55.63 -18.39 -1.58
CA LYS A 50 54.87 -17.91 -0.42
C LYS A 50 53.88 -16.80 -0.80
N GLN A 51 54.27 -15.89 -1.69
CA GLN A 51 53.40 -14.82 -2.19
C GLN A 51 52.26 -15.37 -3.06
N GLU A 52 52.49 -16.37 -3.89
CA GLU A 52 51.41 -17.03 -4.64
C GLU A 52 50.45 -17.80 -3.73
N GLU A 53 50.93 -18.48 -2.68
CA GLU A 53 50.07 -19.16 -1.71
C GLU A 53 49.21 -18.17 -0.92
N GLU A 54 49.78 -17.03 -0.52
CA GLU A 54 49.06 -15.96 0.17
C GLU A 54 48.00 -15.31 -0.74
N GLN A 55 48.33 -15.06 -2.02
CA GLN A 55 47.35 -14.56 -2.99
C GLN A 55 46.20 -15.55 -3.23
N LYS A 56 46.48 -16.85 -3.34
CA LYS A 56 45.44 -17.89 -3.45
C LYS A 56 44.53 -17.94 -2.23
N LYS A 57 45.07 -17.82 -1.01
CA LYS A 57 44.25 -17.75 0.22
C LYS A 57 43.36 -16.52 0.28
N ILE A 58 43.86 -15.36 -0.17
CA ILE A 58 43.07 -14.11 -0.23
C ILE A 58 41.95 -14.23 -1.28
N GLU A 59 42.22 -14.82 -2.45
CA GLU A 59 41.21 -15.04 -3.49
C GLU A 59 40.12 -16.03 -3.03
N GLU A 60 40.52 -17.11 -2.36
CA GLU A 60 39.58 -18.09 -1.79
C GLU A 60 38.70 -17.46 -0.69
N GLN A 61 39.28 -16.66 0.20
CA GLN A 61 38.53 -15.92 1.22
C GLN A 61 37.56 -14.91 0.61
N LYS A 62 37.98 -14.15 -0.41
CA LYS A 62 37.10 -13.20 -1.11
C LYS A 62 35.92 -13.91 -1.78
N LYS A 63 36.17 -15.06 -2.42
CA LYS A 63 35.12 -15.85 -3.08
C LYS A 63 34.14 -16.45 -2.06
N ALA A 64 34.62 -16.89 -0.90
CA ALA A 64 33.78 -17.36 0.19
C ALA A 64 32.94 -16.22 0.82
N GLU A 65 33.50 -15.02 0.97
CA GLU A 65 32.78 -13.85 1.46
C GLU A 65 31.71 -13.37 0.47
N GLU A 66 32.03 -13.32 -0.82
CA GLU A 66 31.08 -12.94 -1.87
C GLU A 66 29.92 -13.93 -1.96
N GLN A 67 30.18 -15.24 -1.82
CA GLN A 67 29.12 -16.25 -1.74
C GLN A 67 28.23 -16.07 -0.50
N LYS A 68 28.81 -15.75 0.66
CA LYS A 68 28.02 -15.46 1.87
C LYS A 68 27.16 -14.20 1.73
N GLN A 69 27.71 -13.13 1.17
CA GLN A 69 26.96 -11.89 0.93
C GLN A 69 25.84 -12.11 -0.09
N ALA A 70 26.06 -12.89 -1.15
CA ALA A 70 25.02 -13.23 -2.13
C ALA A 70 23.90 -14.08 -1.50
N GLU A 71 24.22 -15.05 -0.63
CA GLU A 71 23.22 -15.85 0.08
C GLU A 71 22.40 -14.99 1.06
N GLU A 72 23.04 -14.08 1.79
CA GLU A 72 22.37 -13.17 2.72
C GLU A 72 21.44 -12.21 1.99
N GLN A 73 21.87 -11.63 0.87
CA GLN A 73 21.02 -10.80 0.02
C GLN A 73 19.82 -11.57 -0.54
N LYS A 74 20.03 -12.81 -0.98
CA LYS A 74 18.94 -13.66 -1.48
C LYS A 74 17.92 -13.98 -0.38
N LYS A 75 18.37 -14.32 0.83
CA LYS A 75 17.49 -14.52 2.00
C LYS A 75 16.74 -13.25 2.39
N ALA A 76 17.42 -12.09 2.37
CA ALA A 76 16.77 -10.81 2.66
C ALA A 76 15.72 -10.43 1.60
N GLN A 77 15.97 -10.72 0.32
CA GLN A 77 15.01 -10.49 -0.76
C GLN A 77 13.81 -11.44 -0.67
N GLU A 78 14.05 -12.71 -0.34
CA GLU A 78 12.98 -13.70 -0.14
C GLU A 78 12.10 -13.32 1.05
N GLN A 79 12.69 -12.92 2.17
CA GLN A 79 11.95 -12.44 3.34
C GLN A 79 11.08 -11.23 3.01
N LYS A 80 11.61 -10.25 2.25
CA LYS A 80 10.82 -9.09 1.80
C LYS A 80 9.64 -9.48 0.92
N ARG A 81 9.81 -10.44 0.00
CA ARG A 81 8.72 -10.94 -0.84
C ARG A 81 7.64 -11.63 -0.02
N LEU A 82 8.01 -12.43 0.98
CA LEU A 82 7.07 -13.08 1.89
C LEU A 82 6.30 -12.06 2.75
N ASP A 83 7.00 -11.05 3.26
CA ASP A 83 6.37 -9.99 4.05
C ASP A 83 5.39 -9.15 3.20
N GLU A 84 5.74 -8.88 1.95
CA GLU A 84 4.86 -8.19 0.99
C GLU A 84 3.63 -9.04 0.62
N GLN A 85 3.82 -10.34 0.40
CA GLN A 85 2.73 -11.28 0.14
C GLN A 85 1.76 -11.38 1.33
N ARG A 86 2.27 -11.43 2.57
CA ARG A 86 1.42 -11.41 3.78
C ARG A 86 0.62 -10.11 3.91
N LYS A 87 1.24 -8.96 3.61
CA LYS A 87 0.52 -7.67 3.63
C LYS A 87 -0.59 -7.62 2.58
N GLN A 88 -0.36 -8.17 1.40
CA GLN A 88 -1.39 -8.25 0.35
C GLN A 88 -2.53 -9.19 0.77
N GLU A 89 -2.23 -10.34 1.36
CA GLU A 89 -3.25 -11.26 1.86
C GLU A 89 -4.08 -10.63 3.00
N GLU A 90 -3.43 -9.93 3.94
CA GLU A 90 -4.13 -9.23 5.02
C GLU A 90 -5.03 -8.12 4.49
N ALA A 91 -4.56 -7.34 3.51
CA ALA A 91 -5.36 -6.32 2.86
C ALA A 91 -6.58 -6.91 2.11
N GLN A 92 -6.40 -8.06 1.43
CA GLN A 92 -7.51 -8.77 0.79
C GLN A 92 -8.54 -9.27 1.80
N ARG A 93 -8.09 -9.86 2.92
CA ARG A 93 -8.97 -10.30 4.01
C ARG A 93 -9.80 -9.15 4.58
N GLN A 94 -9.19 -7.98 4.81
CA GLN A 94 -9.91 -6.80 5.30
C GLN A 94 -10.94 -6.28 4.28
N GLN A 95 -10.61 -6.28 2.99
CA GLN A 95 -11.56 -5.90 1.93
C GLN A 95 -12.74 -6.88 1.82
N GLU A 96 -12.48 -8.18 1.92
CA GLU A 96 -13.53 -9.20 1.90
C GLU A 96 -14.47 -9.06 3.11
N GLU A 97 -13.91 -8.81 4.30
CA GLU A 97 -14.70 -8.60 5.51
C GLU A 97 -15.59 -7.36 5.40
N GLN A 98 -15.05 -6.23 4.90
CA GLN A 98 -15.85 -5.03 4.64
C GLN A 98 -16.98 -5.28 3.63
N LYS A 99 -16.70 -6.01 2.55
CA LYS A 99 -17.72 -6.36 1.54
C LYS A 99 -18.83 -7.21 2.16
N LYS A 100 -18.48 -8.18 3.01
CA LYS A 100 -19.45 -9.03 3.72
C LYS A 100 -20.31 -8.23 4.69
N GLN A 101 -19.74 -7.26 5.41
CA GLN A 101 -20.49 -6.35 6.27
C GLN A 101 -21.45 -5.45 5.48
N GLN A 102 -21.00 -4.91 4.34
CA GLN A 102 -21.83 -4.10 3.46
C GLN A 102 -23.00 -4.89 2.86
N GLU A 103 -22.75 -6.13 2.43
CA GLU A 103 -23.79 -7.01 1.91
C GLU A 103 -24.83 -7.35 3.00
N ALA A 104 -24.38 -7.65 4.22
CA ALA A 104 -25.28 -7.88 5.35
C ALA A 104 -26.12 -6.63 5.70
N ALA A 105 -25.54 -5.44 5.63
CA ALA A 105 -26.27 -4.18 5.83
C ALA A 105 -27.35 -3.97 4.75
N ARG A 106 -27.00 -4.22 3.47
CA ARG A 106 -27.93 -4.10 2.35
C ARG A 106 -29.07 -5.11 2.43
N ALA A 107 -28.80 -6.34 2.87
CA ALA A 107 -29.82 -7.35 3.09
C ALA A 107 -30.83 -6.93 4.17
N LYS A 108 -30.36 -6.35 5.28
CA LYS A 108 -31.24 -5.82 6.34
C LYS A 108 -32.11 -4.66 5.86
N GLU A 109 -31.57 -3.76 5.04
CA GLU A 109 -32.34 -2.66 4.45
C GLU A 109 -33.45 -3.18 3.51
N GLN A 110 -33.16 -4.21 2.72
CA GLN A 110 -34.16 -4.84 1.86
C GLN A 110 -35.29 -5.52 2.64
N GLU A 111 -35.00 -6.16 3.79
CA GLU A 111 -36.06 -6.71 4.65
C GLU A 111 -36.96 -5.62 5.22
N GLN A 112 -36.39 -4.48 5.64
CA GLN A 112 -37.18 -3.35 6.15
C GLN A 112 -38.09 -2.74 5.07
N GLN A 113 -37.63 -2.66 3.82
CA GLN A 113 -38.47 -2.19 2.71
C GLN A 113 -39.60 -3.18 2.36
N LYS A 114 -39.42 -4.48 2.64
CA LYS A 114 -40.44 -5.52 2.41
C LYS A 114 -41.48 -5.59 3.54
N ALA A 115 -41.19 -5.01 4.71
CA ALA A 115 -42.07 -4.98 5.87
C ALA A 115 -42.99 -3.74 5.93
N ALA A 116 -42.89 -2.80 4.99
CA ALA A 116 -43.88 -1.73 4.86
C ALA A 116 -45.26 -2.36 4.57
N PRO A 117 -46.31 -2.06 5.37
CA PRO A 117 -47.63 -2.60 5.14
C PRO A 117 -48.07 -2.18 3.74
N LYS A 118 -48.38 -3.15 2.87
CA LYS A 118 -49.12 -2.89 1.64
C LYS A 118 -50.49 -2.37 2.07
N GLN A 119 -50.61 -1.06 2.25
CA GLN A 119 -51.90 -0.41 2.41
C GLN A 119 -52.66 -0.67 1.12
N GLU A 120 -53.62 -1.58 1.19
CA GLU A 120 -54.53 -1.89 0.09
C GLU A 120 -55.29 -0.61 -0.23
N LYS A 121 -54.88 0.06 -1.32
CA LYS A 121 -55.52 1.29 -1.77
C LYS A 121 -56.94 0.93 -2.23
N VAL A 122 -57.93 1.53 -1.59
CA VAL A 122 -59.33 1.39 -1.98
C VAL A 122 -59.57 2.34 -3.14
N HIS A 123 -60.06 1.80 -4.26
CA HIS A 123 -60.29 2.59 -5.47
C HIS A 123 -61.77 2.94 -5.62
N PHE A 124 -62.09 4.23 -5.67
CA PHE A 124 -63.42 4.73 -6.01
C PHE A 124 -63.44 5.36 -7.40
N ALA A 125 -64.51 5.11 -8.15
CA ALA A 125 -64.66 5.69 -9.49
C ALA A 125 -64.86 7.22 -9.43
N ASN A 126 -65.53 7.71 -8.39
CA ASN A 126 -65.83 9.12 -8.15
C ASN A 126 -66.27 9.34 -6.69
N CYS A 127 -66.45 10.60 -6.29
CA CYS A 127 -66.86 10.92 -4.92
C CYS A 127 -68.26 10.45 -4.54
N THR A 128 -69.18 10.23 -5.49
CA THR A 128 -70.49 9.65 -5.17
C THR A 128 -70.34 8.22 -4.66
N ASP A 129 -69.49 7.43 -5.33
CA ASP A 129 -69.17 6.06 -4.95
C ASP A 129 -68.48 6.01 -3.57
N ALA A 130 -67.49 6.88 -3.34
CA ALA A 130 -66.81 7.03 -2.05
C ALA A 130 -67.79 7.41 -0.91
N ASN A 131 -68.63 8.41 -1.15
CA ASN A 131 -69.62 8.88 -0.16
C ASN A 131 -70.65 7.79 0.17
N ASN A 132 -71.12 7.03 -0.82
CA ASN A 132 -72.03 5.90 -0.63
C ASN A 132 -71.39 4.79 0.22
N ALA A 133 -70.08 4.57 0.06
CA ALA A 133 -69.28 3.68 0.88
C ALA A 133 -68.90 4.27 2.25
N GLY A 134 -69.34 5.49 2.56
CA GLY A 134 -69.10 6.14 3.86
C GLY A 134 -67.79 6.92 3.95
N TYR A 135 -67.04 7.07 2.86
CA TYR A 135 -65.80 7.83 2.81
C TYR A 135 -66.08 9.30 2.51
N TYR A 136 -65.63 10.16 3.42
CA TYR A 136 -65.76 11.62 3.33
C TYR A 136 -64.48 12.25 3.88
N ASP A 137 -64.16 13.46 3.43
CA ASP A 137 -63.02 14.24 3.94
C ASP A 137 -61.70 13.42 3.89
N ILE A 138 -61.44 12.79 2.74
CA ILE A 138 -60.38 11.80 2.56
C ILE A 138 -59.04 12.51 2.40
N THR A 139 -58.10 12.26 3.32
CA THR A 139 -56.77 12.88 3.33
C THR A 139 -55.70 12.01 2.65
N PRO A 140 -54.52 12.56 2.26
CA PRO A 140 -53.53 11.85 1.42
C PRO A 140 -52.90 10.62 2.07
N ASP A 141 -52.97 10.50 3.40
CA ASP A 141 -52.56 9.36 4.19
C ASP A 141 -53.59 8.22 4.21
N SER A 142 -54.83 8.47 3.76
CA SER A 142 -55.88 7.47 3.67
C SER A 142 -55.65 6.52 2.48
N PRO A 143 -55.88 5.20 2.64
CA PRO A 143 -55.85 4.26 1.53
C PRO A 143 -56.92 4.53 0.46
N ALA A 144 -57.96 5.30 0.79
CA ALA A 144 -59.02 5.71 -0.12
C ALA A 144 -58.69 6.98 -0.93
N TYR A 145 -57.58 7.65 -0.63
CA TYR A 145 -57.21 8.89 -1.31
C TYR A 145 -56.71 8.61 -2.72
N ALA A 146 -57.25 9.38 -3.65
CA ALA A 146 -56.75 9.45 -5.01
C ALA A 146 -56.91 10.88 -5.53
N SER A 147 -55.90 11.39 -6.23
CA SER A 147 -55.89 12.77 -6.73
C SER A 147 -57.04 13.10 -7.68
N HIS A 148 -57.70 12.10 -8.28
CA HIS A 148 -58.91 12.33 -9.11
C HIS A 148 -60.19 12.56 -8.29
N LEU A 149 -60.15 12.29 -6.98
CA LEU A 149 -61.25 12.52 -6.05
C LEU A 149 -61.15 13.90 -5.36
N ASP A 150 -59.98 14.53 -5.41
CA ASP A 150 -59.70 15.89 -4.95
C ASP A 150 -59.71 16.84 -6.15
N ARG A 151 -60.88 17.46 -6.40
CA ARG A 151 -61.11 18.26 -7.63
C ARG A 151 -60.40 19.61 -7.57
N ASP A 152 -60.26 20.19 -6.39
CA ASP A 152 -59.67 21.48 -6.10
C ASP A 152 -58.20 21.40 -5.70
N GLY A 153 -57.69 20.21 -5.38
CA GLY A 153 -56.28 19.96 -5.12
C GLY A 153 -55.80 20.52 -3.79
N ASP A 154 -56.71 20.67 -2.82
CA ASP A 154 -56.41 21.23 -1.50
C ASP A 154 -55.90 20.17 -0.50
N GLY A 155 -55.87 18.91 -0.93
CA GLY A 155 -55.44 17.77 -0.14
C GLY A 155 -56.57 17.07 0.60
N VAL A 156 -57.84 17.41 0.36
CA VAL A 156 -59.00 16.72 0.95
C VAL A 156 -59.97 16.27 -0.15
N ALA A 157 -59.95 14.96 -0.45
CA ALA A 157 -60.84 14.37 -1.43
C ALA A 157 -62.26 14.13 -0.88
N CYS A 158 -63.26 14.29 -1.74
CA CYS A 158 -64.68 14.01 -1.43
C CYS A 158 -65.17 14.69 -0.15
N GLU A 159 -64.87 15.98 -0.01
CA GLU A 159 -65.32 16.78 1.12
C GLU A 159 -66.83 16.66 1.34
N ARG A 160 -67.23 16.44 2.59
CA ARG A 160 -68.64 16.50 2.96
C ARG A 160 -69.04 17.96 2.99
N ASN A 161 -69.41 18.48 1.83
CA ASN A 161 -69.93 19.83 1.63
C ASN A 161 -70.74 20.31 2.85
N LYS A 162 -70.09 21.04 3.77
CA LYS A 162 -70.77 21.88 4.76
C LYS A 162 -71.24 23.14 4.06
N GLY A 163 -72.08 22.96 3.05
CA GLY A 163 -72.56 24.00 2.16
C GLY A 163 -71.42 24.73 1.46
N HIS A 164 -71.36 24.61 0.13
CA HIS A 164 -70.82 25.70 -0.66
C HIS A 164 -71.62 26.97 -0.32
N LYS A 165 -71.17 27.75 0.66
CA LYS A 165 -71.48 29.17 0.72
C LYS A 165 -70.81 29.73 -0.51
N LYS A 166 -71.59 29.81 -1.59
CA LYS A 166 -71.30 30.55 -2.81
C LYS A 166 -70.47 31.77 -2.42
N SER A 167 -69.18 31.76 -2.77
CA SER A 167 -68.31 32.91 -2.61
C SER A 167 -68.89 34.02 -3.49
N SER A 168 -69.69 34.85 -2.84
CA SER A 168 -70.39 35.97 -3.43
C SER A 168 -69.39 37.13 -3.53
N LYS A 169 -68.85 37.43 -4.71
CA LYS A 169 -68.37 38.78 -5.08
C LYS A 169 -68.00 38.80 -6.58
N LYS A 170 -68.92 39.18 -7.48
CA LYS A 170 -69.29 40.54 -7.95
C LYS A 170 -68.43 40.96 -9.16
N HIS A 171 -69.02 40.85 -10.35
CA HIS A 171 -68.59 41.55 -11.57
C HIS A 171 -68.70 43.06 -11.39
#